data_AF-A0A8D5UH18-F1
#
_entry.id   AF-A0A8D5UH18-F1
#
_cell.length_a   1.000
_cell.length_b   1.000
_cell.length_c   1.000
_cell.angle_alpha   90.00
_cell.angle_beta   90.00
_cell.angle_gamma   90.00
#
_symmetry.space_group_name_H-M   'P 1'
#
loop_
_entity.id
_entity.type
_entity.pdbx_description
1 polymer ?
#
loop_
_entity_poly.entity_id
_entity_poly.type
_entity_poly.pdbx_seq_one_letter_code
_entity_poly.pdbx_strand_id
1 'polypeptide(L)'
;MTTRIFRFLTKEHMLIGASLVRIAVAAAILFYLLSNYTDRHLLWGTHGIWPYDDFLRYLRERHTFSLYQLSADRIYFEWVYHATILVALAYLIGYRTRVTGVLLAVLYWSLFIRNPFITNGGDNVLRLDLFYLMFANTGAWFSWDARRRRRQPDQTAASLPRQMLAVLHNAAVLAIMIQVSMVYFTSGMYKVMGSMWQHGTAIYYATRVNEFYWPGYSEWIWKYDIVVVLLSYATVFFQVGFPFLLLNRYTKYAAVCFAVFMHIGIALFMGLIEFSWVMIGSEMILLTDRDYRRIGLAITWVGDQMRIGWEKLTQWIGERNWAQRHRVIVFYDGWCPFCRQSVETARKLDWFSLLTFVSFREPGVIERYGLSAEKVEKRLHSTVDGRHFRDGIDGIIQMSSRLPLLWPLVPLMWIARRIGMGQKVYDFIASRRTVIPAGGCDDACPVNPAEKETASTSEEENPGKA
;
A
#
# COMPACT_ATOMS: atom_id res chain seq x y z
N MET A 1 4.37 -30.32 -32.26
CA MET A 1 4.11 -30.39 -30.80
C MET A 1 5.25 -29.75 -30.00
N THR A 2 6.51 -30.04 -30.34
CA THR A 2 7.75 -29.50 -29.76
C THR A 2 7.80 -27.96 -29.66
N THR A 3 7.43 -27.22 -30.71
CA THR A 3 7.47 -25.74 -30.71
C THR A 3 6.48 -25.10 -29.73
N ARG A 4 5.33 -25.74 -29.48
CA ARG A 4 4.32 -25.25 -28.53
C ARG A 4 4.77 -25.46 -27.09
N ILE A 5 5.32 -26.63 -26.78
CA ILE A 5 5.86 -26.97 -25.46
C ILE A 5 7.05 -26.05 -25.15
N PHE A 6 7.98 -25.91 -26.10
CA PHE A 6 9.10 -24.99 -25.96
C PHE A 6 8.65 -23.57 -25.63
N ARG A 7 7.75 -22.99 -26.43
CA ARG A 7 7.21 -21.65 -26.19
C ARG A 7 6.49 -21.52 -24.85
N PHE A 8 5.81 -22.57 -24.41
CA PHE A 8 5.13 -22.59 -23.11
C PHE A 8 6.15 -22.57 -21.96
N LEU A 9 7.19 -23.40 -22.03
CA LEU A 9 8.22 -23.50 -21.00
C LEU A 9 9.13 -22.25 -20.94
N THR A 10 9.42 -21.63 -22.09
CA THR A 10 10.30 -20.47 -22.19
C THR A 10 9.58 -19.13 -21.99
N LYS A 11 8.30 -19.15 -21.62
CA LYS A 11 7.53 -17.96 -21.27
C LYS A 11 7.18 -18.01 -19.79
N GLU A 12 7.43 -16.92 -19.07
CA GLU A 12 7.06 -16.81 -17.65
C GLU A 12 5.53 -16.75 -17.48
N HIS A 13 5.00 -17.51 -16.52
CA HIS A 13 3.57 -17.52 -16.15
C HIS A 13 3.39 -17.24 -14.67
N MET A 14 2.22 -16.75 -14.26
CA MET A 14 1.89 -16.44 -12.86
C MET A 14 2.78 -15.33 -12.26
N LEU A 15 3.21 -14.38 -13.09
CA LEU A 15 4.07 -13.27 -12.67
C LEU A 15 3.45 -12.39 -11.59
N ILE A 16 2.13 -12.16 -11.67
CA ILE A 16 1.38 -11.38 -10.67
C ILE A 16 1.32 -12.16 -9.36
N GLY A 17 0.94 -13.44 -9.40
CA GLY A 17 0.91 -14.32 -8.24
C GLY A 17 2.26 -14.38 -7.53
N ALA A 18 3.35 -14.66 -8.25
CA ALA A 18 4.70 -14.70 -7.69
C ALA A 18 5.14 -13.36 -7.06
N SER A 19 4.72 -12.24 -7.65
CA SER A 19 5.00 -10.91 -7.10
C SER A 19 4.21 -10.63 -5.81
N LEU A 20 3.01 -11.21 -5.66
CA LEU A 20 2.20 -11.11 -4.46
C LEU A 20 2.71 -12.03 -3.34
N VAL A 21 3.13 -13.26 -3.67
CA VAL A 21 3.79 -14.17 -2.70
C VAL A 21 5.03 -13.49 -2.12
N ARG A 22 5.86 -12.83 -2.94
CA ARG A 22 6.98 -12.01 -2.47
C ARG A 22 6.56 -10.98 -1.42
N ILE A 23 5.49 -10.22 -1.70
CA ILE A 23 4.99 -9.19 -0.78
C ILE A 23 4.54 -9.84 0.53
N ALA A 24 3.76 -10.92 0.44
CA ALA A 24 3.24 -11.63 1.60
C ALA A 24 4.36 -12.18 2.49
N VAL A 25 5.34 -12.88 1.91
CA VAL A 25 6.50 -13.44 2.63
C VAL A 25 7.37 -12.34 3.25
N ALA A 26 7.71 -11.30 2.48
CA ALA A 26 8.54 -10.20 3.00
C ALA A 26 7.83 -9.45 4.14
N ALA A 27 6.53 -9.23 4.02
CA ALA A 27 5.73 -8.60 5.07
C ALA A 27 5.56 -9.49 6.30
N ALA A 28 5.41 -10.82 6.13
CA ALA A 28 5.36 -11.77 7.24
C ALA A 28 6.67 -11.75 8.05
N ILE A 29 7.82 -11.79 7.38
CA ILE A 29 9.14 -11.71 8.04
C ILE A 29 9.30 -10.38 8.79
N LEU A 30 8.88 -9.27 8.17
CA LEU A 30 8.93 -7.96 8.83
C LEU A 30 8.01 -7.91 10.05
N PHE A 31 6.79 -8.41 9.92
CA PHE A 31 5.86 -8.51 11.04
C PHE A 31 6.46 -9.34 12.17
N TYR A 32 7.06 -10.50 11.87
CA TYR A 32 7.71 -11.37 12.83
C TYR A 32 8.84 -10.67 13.58
N LEU A 33 9.75 -10.02 12.84
CA LEU A 33 10.88 -9.28 13.42
C LEU A 33 10.42 -8.07 14.25
N LEU A 34 9.51 -7.27 13.71
CA LEU A 34 9.07 -6.04 14.37
C LEU A 34 8.22 -6.32 15.61
N SER A 35 7.36 -7.34 15.58
CA SER A 35 6.54 -7.73 16.73
C SER A 35 7.38 -8.28 17.87
N ASN A 36 8.49 -8.96 17.56
CA ASN A 36 9.43 -9.51 18.55
C ASN A 36 10.62 -8.59 18.81
N TYR A 37 10.56 -7.32 18.38
CA TYR A 37 11.73 -6.45 18.42
C TYR A 37 12.21 -6.21 19.85
N THR A 38 11.29 -5.99 20.80
CA THR A 38 11.63 -5.76 22.22
C THR A 38 12.30 -6.99 22.85
N ASP A 39 11.83 -8.19 22.50
CA ASP A 39 12.28 -9.45 23.11
C ASP A 39 13.35 -10.18 22.30
N ARG A 40 13.87 -9.57 21.21
CA ARG A 40 14.80 -10.21 20.27
C ARG A 40 16.04 -10.82 20.93
N HIS A 41 16.57 -10.19 21.99
CA HIS A 41 17.72 -10.71 22.73
C HIS A 41 17.37 -11.89 23.61
N LEU A 42 16.15 -11.92 24.18
CA LEU A 42 15.66 -13.06 24.93
C LEU A 42 15.45 -14.26 23.99
N LEU A 43 14.89 -14.03 22.80
CA LEU A 43 14.53 -15.09 21.86
C LEU A 43 15.73 -15.63 21.06
N TRP A 44 16.61 -14.76 20.58
CA TRP A 44 17.74 -15.14 19.70
C TRP A 44 19.10 -14.61 20.13
N GLY A 45 19.18 -13.78 21.18
CA GLY A 45 20.45 -13.26 21.68
C GLY A 45 21.34 -14.35 22.24
N THR A 46 22.62 -14.05 22.43
CA THR A 46 23.64 -15.04 22.82
C THR A 46 23.41 -15.67 24.21
N HIS A 47 22.82 -14.89 25.12
CA HIS A 47 22.37 -15.33 26.45
C HIS A 47 20.84 -15.47 26.53
N GLY A 48 20.17 -15.64 25.38
CA GLY A 48 18.73 -15.85 25.32
C GLY A 48 18.31 -17.23 25.83
N ILE A 49 17.01 -17.54 25.69
CA ILE A 49 16.40 -18.82 26.09
C ILE A 49 17.06 -20.05 25.47
N TRP A 50 17.69 -19.88 24.30
CA TRP A 50 18.48 -20.91 23.63
C TRP A 50 19.96 -20.49 23.60
N PRO A 51 20.80 -21.01 24.52
CA PRO A 51 22.20 -20.61 24.66
C PRO A 51 23.00 -20.76 23.37
N TYR A 52 24.01 -19.91 23.20
CA TYR A 52 24.85 -19.90 22.00
C TYR A 52 25.59 -21.23 21.75
N ASP A 53 26.13 -21.85 22.80
CA ASP A 53 26.89 -23.09 22.69
C ASP A 53 26.02 -24.28 22.26
N ASP A 54 24.79 -24.37 22.78
CA ASP A 54 23.81 -25.37 22.38
C ASP A 54 23.40 -25.20 20.92
N PHE A 55 23.25 -23.96 20.48
CA PHE A 55 23.02 -23.63 19.08
C PHE A 55 24.20 -24.06 18.18
N LEU A 56 25.45 -23.81 18.56
CA LEU A 56 26.61 -24.27 17.77
C LEU A 56 26.70 -25.80 17.71
N ARG A 57 26.40 -26.48 18.81
CA ARG A 57 26.32 -27.95 18.84
C ARG A 57 25.23 -28.46 17.89
N TYR A 58 24.03 -27.86 17.94
CA TYR A 58 22.93 -28.19 17.06
C TYR A 58 23.28 -28.02 15.57
N LEU A 59 23.98 -26.93 15.21
CA LEU A 59 24.44 -26.71 13.84
C LEU A 59 25.41 -27.80 13.35
N ARG A 60 26.34 -28.22 14.23
CA ARG A 60 27.33 -29.25 13.95
C ARG A 60 26.68 -30.62 13.71
N GLU A 61 25.73 -30.99 14.55
CA GLU A 61 24.97 -32.25 14.43
C GLU A 61 24.10 -32.28 13.17
N ARG A 62 23.54 -31.13 12.78
CA ARG A 62 22.68 -31.00 11.59
C ARG A 62 23.44 -30.74 10.29
N HIS A 63 24.77 -30.60 10.34
CA HIS A 63 25.60 -30.22 9.20
C HIS A 63 25.06 -29.00 8.44
N THR A 64 24.64 -27.97 9.18
CA THR A 64 24.07 -26.75 8.60
C THR A 64 24.81 -25.50 9.08
N PHE A 65 24.40 -24.34 8.56
CA PHE A 65 25.05 -23.07 8.83
C PHE A 65 24.04 -22.01 9.26
N SER A 66 24.55 -20.99 9.95
CA SER A 66 23.84 -19.76 10.28
C SER A 66 24.81 -18.59 10.30
N LEU A 67 24.39 -17.42 9.83
CA LEU A 67 25.17 -16.20 10.00
C LEU A 67 25.40 -15.86 11.48
N TYR A 68 24.51 -16.26 12.39
CA TYR A 68 24.68 -16.05 13.83
C TYR A 68 25.82 -16.90 14.42
N GLN A 69 26.33 -17.91 13.72
CA GLN A 69 27.45 -18.74 14.20
C GLN A 69 28.82 -18.03 14.14
N LEU A 70 28.91 -16.90 13.44
CA LEU A 70 30.20 -16.26 13.13
C LEU A 70 30.76 -15.43 14.30
N SER A 71 29.90 -14.93 15.18
CA SER A 71 30.32 -14.26 16.41
C SER A 71 29.22 -14.34 17.48
N ALA A 72 29.64 -14.45 18.73
CA ALA A 72 28.77 -14.34 19.91
C ALA A 72 28.59 -12.88 20.39
N ASP A 73 29.16 -11.90 19.68
CA ASP A 73 29.08 -10.51 20.08
C ASP A 73 27.66 -9.96 19.92
N ARG A 74 27.19 -9.24 20.95
CA ARG A 74 25.89 -8.57 20.92
C ARG A 74 25.76 -7.60 19.76
N ILE A 75 26.83 -6.87 19.44
CA ILE A 75 26.84 -5.92 18.32
C ILE A 75 26.65 -6.65 17.00
N TYR A 76 27.34 -7.77 16.80
CA TYR A 76 27.20 -8.58 15.59
C TYR A 76 25.77 -9.14 15.43
N PHE A 77 25.17 -9.61 16.52
CA PHE A 77 23.75 -10.01 16.53
C PHE A 77 22.83 -8.89 16.01
N GLU A 78 23.02 -7.66 16.51
CA GLU A 78 22.21 -6.51 16.09
C GLU A 78 22.39 -6.21 14.60
N TRP A 79 23.63 -6.28 14.09
CA TRP A 79 23.89 -6.08 12.67
C TRP A 79 23.13 -7.08 11.80
N VAL A 80 23.21 -8.39 12.10
CA VAL A 80 22.53 -9.43 11.30
C VAL A 80 21.01 -9.28 11.41
N TYR A 81 20.49 -8.99 12.60
CA TYR A 81 19.06 -8.82 12.83
C TYR A 81 18.50 -7.61 12.05
N HIS A 82 19.15 -6.45 12.14
CA HIS A 82 18.74 -5.25 11.41
C HIS A 82 18.98 -5.37 9.90
N ALA A 83 20.04 -6.05 9.47
CA ALA A 83 20.24 -6.38 8.06
C ALA A 83 19.07 -7.21 7.51
N THR A 84 18.54 -8.15 8.29
CA THR A 84 17.34 -8.92 7.92
C THR A 84 16.13 -8.01 7.71
N ILE A 85 15.89 -7.05 8.61
CA ILE A 85 14.80 -6.06 8.47
C ILE A 85 14.99 -5.22 7.20
N LEU A 86 16.18 -4.66 6.98
CA LEU A 86 16.46 -3.79 5.83
C LEU A 86 16.36 -4.54 4.50
N VAL A 87 16.86 -5.78 4.43
CA VAL A 87 16.75 -6.62 3.24
C VAL A 87 15.31 -7.05 3.00
N ALA A 88 14.54 -7.37 4.06
CA ALA A 88 13.12 -7.68 3.95
C ALA A 88 12.31 -6.48 3.45
N LEU A 89 12.59 -5.25 3.90
CA LEU A 89 12.00 -4.01 3.37
C LEU A 89 12.35 -3.79 1.90
N ALA A 90 13.63 -3.96 1.53
CA ALA A 90 14.05 -3.84 0.14
C ALA A 90 13.38 -4.90 -0.76
N TYR A 91 13.25 -6.13 -0.26
CA TYR A 91 12.55 -7.22 -0.95
C TYR A 91 11.04 -6.95 -1.04
N LEU A 92 10.40 -6.38 -0.02
CA LEU A 92 8.99 -5.98 0.01
C LEU A 92 8.68 -4.84 -0.98
N ILE A 93 9.56 -3.85 -1.10
CA ILE A 93 9.45 -2.79 -2.11
C ILE A 93 9.75 -3.32 -3.52
N GLY A 94 10.47 -4.43 -3.60
CA GLY A 94 10.86 -5.08 -4.84
C GLY A 94 12.02 -4.35 -5.52
N TYR A 95 13.02 -3.97 -4.72
CA TYR A 95 14.29 -3.40 -5.17
C TYR A 95 15.31 -4.51 -5.37
N ARG A 96 15.86 -4.63 -6.59
CA ARG A 96 16.81 -5.68 -7.00
C ARG A 96 16.41 -7.08 -6.52
N THR A 97 15.19 -7.50 -6.87
CA THR A 97 14.51 -8.65 -6.25
C THR A 97 15.29 -9.96 -6.26
N ARG A 98 16.14 -10.19 -7.27
CA ARG A 98 17.01 -11.37 -7.30
C ARG A 98 18.05 -11.37 -6.18
N VAL A 99 18.71 -10.24 -5.96
CA VAL A 99 19.75 -10.12 -4.93
C VAL A 99 19.10 -10.10 -3.55
N THR A 100 18.08 -9.25 -3.36
CA THR A 100 17.40 -9.14 -2.08
C THR A 100 16.65 -10.42 -1.70
N GLY A 101 16.10 -11.18 -2.65
CA GLY A 101 15.48 -12.48 -2.39
C GLY A 101 16.47 -13.53 -1.90
N VAL A 102 17.65 -13.64 -2.53
CA VAL A 102 18.71 -14.57 -2.09
C VAL A 102 19.24 -14.18 -0.71
N LEU A 103 19.53 -12.89 -0.50
CA LEU A 103 19.99 -12.39 0.80
C LEU A 103 18.96 -12.65 1.89
N LEU A 104 17.67 -12.40 1.62
CA LEU A 104 16.60 -12.62 2.58
C LEU A 104 16.46 -14.11 2.92
N ALA A 105 16.57 -15.02 1.95
CA ALA A 105 16.52 -16.45 2.19
C ALA A 105 17.64 -16.90 3.16
N VAL A 106 18.87 -16.42 2.96
CA VAL A 106 20.01 -16.74 3.83
C VAL A 106 19.87 -16.13 5.23
N LEU A 107 19.44 -14.87 5.31
CA LEU A 107 19.25 -14.15 6.57
C LEU A 107 18.12 -14.77 7.40
N TYR A 108 16.97 -15.04 6.78
CA TYR A 108 15.85 -15.69 7.45
C TYR A 108 16.17 -17.13 7.85
N TRP A 109 16.85 -17.93 6.99
CA TRP A 109 17.35 -19.24 7.38
C TRP A 109 18.23 -19.18 8.63
N SER A 110 19.14 -18.20 8.67
CA SER A 110 20.04 -18.00 9.80
C SER A 110 19.29 -17.66 11.08
N LEU A 111 18.24 -16.86 11.01
CA LEU A 111 17.36 -16.51 12.14
C LEU A 111 16.54 -17.72 12.60
N PHE A 112 15.91 -18.44 11.67
CA PHE A 112 15.12 -19.64 11.94
C PHE A 112 15.95 -20.68 12.71
N ILE A 113 17.14 -20.98 12.22
CA ILE A 113 18.01 -21.99 12.84
C ILE A 113 18.66 -21.50 14.14
N ARG A 114 18.70 -20.19 14.39
CA ARG A 114 19.21 -19.62 15.66
C ARG A 114 18.33 -20.02 16.84
N ASN A 115 17.02 -20.17 16.62
CA ASN A 115 16.10 -20.74 17.60
C ASN A 115 14.96 -21.50 16.90
N PRO A 116 15.13 -22.80 16.60
CA PRO A 116 14.12 -23.58 15.88
C PRO A 116 12.90 -23.97 16.73
N PHE A 117 12.94 -23.72 18.04
CA PHE A 117 11.90 -24.17 18.99
C PHE A 117 10.73 -23.19 19.13
N ILE A 118 10.88 -21.96 18.64
CA ILE A 118 9.84 -20.90 18.69
C ILE A 118 9.15 -20.72 17.34
N THR A 119 8.97 -21.82 16.59
CA THR A 119 8.48 -21.83 15.22
C THR A 119 7.16 -22.59 15.10
N ASN A 120 6.43 -22.37 14.02
CA ASN A 120 5.18 -23.05 13.72
C ASN A 120 5.17 -23.61 12.28
N GLY A 121 4.02 -24.16 11.84
CA GLY A 121 3.87 -24.69 10.49
C GLY A 121 4.10 -23.66 9.38
N GLY A 122 3.89 -22.38 9.66
CA GLY A 122 4.05 -21.26 8.74
C GLY A 122 5.49 -21.00 8.39
N ASP A 123 6.41 -21.05 9.37
CA ASP A 123 7.85 -20.92 9.15
C ASP A 123 8.38 -21.99 8.17
N ASN A 124 7.82 -23.20 8.26
CA ASN A 124 8.17 -24.30 7.35
C ASN A 124 7.77 -24.03 5.91
N VAL A 125 6.58 -23.45 5.69
CA VAL A 125 6.11 -23.06 4.36
C VAL A 125 6.92 -21.86 3.86
N LEU A 126 7.12 -20.86 4.72
CA LEU A 126 7.80 -19.62 4.37
C LEU A 126 9.26 -19.83 3.95
N ARG A 127 10.02 -20.70 4.65
CA ARG A 127 11.42 -20.98 4.28
C ARG A 127 11.54 -21.70 2.94
N LEU A 128 10.59 -22.59 2.62
CA LEU A 128 10.57 -23.28 1.33
C LEU A 128 10.13 -22.33 0.22
N ASP A 129 9.16 -21.47 0.49
CA ASP A 129 8.78 -20.39 -0.42
C ASP A 129 9.96 -19.48 -0.72
N LEU A 130 10.68 -18.99 0.29
CA LEU A 130 11.89 -18.18 0.10
C LEU A 130 12.90 -18.89 -0.81
N PHE A 131 13.14 -20.18 -0.59
CA PHE A 131 14.03 -20.97 -1.42
C PHE A 131 13.56 -21.04 -2.88
N TYR A 132 12.28 -21.35 -3.14
CA TYR A 132 11.75 -21.40 -4.51
C TYR A 132 11.75 -20.01 -5.16
N LEU A 133 11.42 -18.96 -4.42
CA LEU A 133 11.36 -17.59 -4.94
C LEU A 133 12.73 -17.06 -5.39
N MET A 134 13.86 -17.63 -4.91
CA MET A 134 15.20 -17.33 -5.44
C MET A 134 15.30 -17.60 -6.96
N PHE A 135 14.52 -18.56 -7.46
CA PHE A 135 14.50 -18.97 -8.86
C PHE A 135 13.33 -18.35 -9.64
N ALA A 136 12.44 -17.61 -8.97
CA ALA A 136 11.26 -16.99 -9.58
C ALA A 136 11.47 -15.51 -9.92
N ASN A 137 10.85 -15.04 -11.00
CA ASN A 137 10.74 -13.61 -11.29
C ASN A 137 9.65 -12.94 -10.43
N THR A 138 10.00 -12.66 -9.18
CA THR A 138 9.12 -11.99 -8.20
C THR A 138 9.07 -10.47 -8.34
N GLY A 139 9.92 -9.92 -9.20
CA GLY A 139 10.01 -8.49 -9.46
C GLY A 139 9.17 -8.02 -10.63
N ALA A 140 8.39 -8.87 -11.31
CA ALA A 140 7.68 -8.51 -12.52
C ALA A 140 6.53 -7.49 -12.30
N TRP A 141 5.87 -7.55 -11.14
CA TRP A 141 4.77 -6.67 -10.74
C TRP A 141 4.97 -6.12 -9.33
N PHE A 142 4.27 -5.01 -9.02
CA PHE A 142 4.25 -4.37 -7.71
C PHE A 142 5.64 -4.10 -7.09
N SER A 143 6.61 -3.77 -7.94
CA SER A 143 8.01 -3.62 -7.54
C SER A 143 8.64 -2.36 -8.13
N TRP A 144 9.68 -1.86 -7.48
CA TRP A 144 10.53 -0.81 -8.04
C TRP A 144 11.20 -1.28 -9.35
N ASP A 145 11.66 -2.54 -9.39
CA ASP A 145 12.27 -3.14 -10.57
C ASP A 145 11.34 -3.14 -11.79
N ALA A 146 10.04 -3.40 -11.60
CA ALA A 146 9.04 -3.34 -12.67
C ALA A 146 8.86 -1.90 -13.18
N ARG A 147 8.83 -0.90 -12.29
CA ARG A 147 8.75 0.51 -12.67
C ARG A 147 9.97 0.93 -13.49
N ARG A 148 11.17 0.51 -13.08
CA ARG A 148 12.41 0.78 -13.83
C ARG A 148 12.41 0.14 -15.22
N ARG A 149 12.02 -1.14 -15.33
CA ARG A 149 11.93 -1.84 -16.63
C ARG A 149 10.90 -1.26 -17.59
N ARG A 150 9.80 -0.69 -17.08
CA ARG A 150 8.82 0.03 -17.94
C ARG A 150 9.40 1.28 -18.58
N ARG A 151 10.34 1.96 -17.92
CA ARG A 151 11.01 3.17 -18.44
C ARG A 151 12.13 2.85 -19.42
N GLN A 152 12.77 1.68 -19.29
CA GLN A 152 13.85 1.22 -20.16
C GLN A 152 13.53 -0.21 -20.63
N PRO A 153 12.80 -0.36 -21.74
CA PRO A 153 12.48 -1.66 -22.30
C PRO A 153 13.76 -2.38 -22.70
N ASP A 154 13.94 -3.58 -22.18
CA ASP A 154 15.09 -4.42 -22.50
C ASP A 154 14.92 -5.03 -23.90
N GLN A 155 15.81 -4.67 -24.82
CA GLN A 155 15.78 -5.09 -26.22
C GLN A 155 16.21 -6.56 -26.42
N THR A 156 16.72 -7.23 -25.36
CA THR A 156 17.27 -8.61 -25.44
C THR A 156 16.27 -9.71 -25.07
N ALA A 157 14.96 -9.45 -25.28
CA ALA A 157 13.86 -10.32 -24.85
C ALA A 157 13.93 -11.77 -25.36
N ALA A 158 14.68 -12.05 -26.44
CA ALA A 158 14.80 -13.37 -27.06
C ALA A 158 16.07 -14.16 -26.68
N SER A 159 16.93 -13.65 -25.80
CA SER A 159 18.22 -14.32 -25.48
C SER A 159 18.05 -15.67 -24.76
N LEU A 160 18.95 -16.63 -25.05
CA LEU A 160 18.96 -17.97 -24.44
C LEU A 160 18.96 -17.95 -22.90
N PRO A 161 19.77 -17.09 -22.22
CA PRO A 161 19.75 -17.01 -20.76
C PRO A 161 18.38 -16.61 -20.20
N ARG A 162 17.63 -15.76 -20.90
CA ARG A 162 16.29 -15.33 -20.48
C ARG A 162 15.27 -16.44 -20.61
N GLN A 163 15.39 -17.28 -21.62
CA GLN A 163 14.55 -18.47 -21.79
C GLN A 163 14.80 -19.49 -20.67
N MET A 164 16.08 -19.72 -20.29
CA MET A 164 16.42 -20.57 -19.14
C MET A 164 15.86 -20.03 -17.83
N LEU A 165 15.94 -18.71 -17.60
CA LEU A 165 15.36 -18.06 -16.43
C LEU A 165 13.83 -18.20 -16.39
N ALA A 166 13.15 -18.18 -17.54
CA ALA A 166 11.71 -18.43 -17.59
C ALA A 166 11.35 -19.88 -17.19
N VAL A 167 12.16 -20.86 -17.60
CA VAL A 167 11.99 -22.27 -17.19
C VAL A 167 12.18 -22.41 -15.68
N LEU A 168 13.25 -21.82 -15.12
CA LEU A 168 13.50 -21.83 -13.67
C LEU A 168 12.37 -21.18 -12.89
N HIS A 169 11.86 -20.05 -13.39
CA HIS A 169 10.71 -19.38 -12.79
C HIS A 169 9.46 -20.26 -12.78
N ASN A 170 9.12 -20.87 -13.92
CA ASN A 170 7.96 -21.74 -14.03
C ASN A 170 8.09 -22.97 -13.13
N ALA A 171 9.30 -23.53 -13.00
CA ALA A 171 9.59 -24.63 -12.08
C ALA A 171 9.40 -24.23 -10.62
N ALA A 172 9.88 -23.05 -10.22
CA ALA A 172 9.69 -22.52 -8.88
C ALA A 172 8.21 -22.27 -8.54
N VAL A 173 7.46 -21.68 -9.47
CA VAL A 173 6.01 -21.49 -9.34
C VAL A 173 5.31 -22.84 -9.14
N LEU A 174 5.64 -23.84 -9.96
CA LEU A 174 5.09 -25.19 -9.85
C LEU A 174 5.47 -25.85 -8.51
N ALA A 175 6.69 -25.66 -8.02
CA ALA A 175 7.13 -26.19 -6.74
C ALA A 175 6.30 -25.64 -5.57
N ILE A 176 6.00 -24.33 -5.56
CA ILE A 176 5.11 -23.73 -4.55
C ILE A 176 3.69 -24.31 -4.69
N MET A 177 3.16 -24.43 -5.90
CA MET A 177 1.82 -25.02 -6.12
C MET A 177 1.73 -26.47 -5.61
N ILE A 178 2.76 -27.28 -5.88
CA ILE A 178 2.85 -28.66 -5.40
C ILE A 178 2.98 -28.68 -3.88
N GLN A 179 3.84 -27.86 -3.29
CA GLN A 179 3.99 -27.75 -1.84
C GLN A 179 2.67 -27.44 -1.16
N VAL A 180 1.97 -26.40 -1.59
CA VAL A 180 0.66 -26.02 -1.02
C VAL A 180 -0.31 -27.19 -1.14
N SER A 181 -0.38 -27.81 -2.32
CA SER A 181 -1.23 -28.98 -2.56
C SER A 181 -0.91 -30.15 -1.62
N MET A 182 0.39 -30.42 -1.38
CA MET A 182 0.85 -31.45 -0.46
C MET A 182 0.55 -31.11 1.00
N VAL A 183 0.74 -29.85 1.42
CA VAL A 183 0.42 -29.41 2.77
C VAL A 183 -1.06 -29.65 3.07
N TYR A 184 -1.95 -29.24 2.17
CA TYR A 184 -3.38 -29.49 2.29
C TYR A 184 -3.71 -30.97 2.31
N PHE A 185 -3.25 -31.73 1.31
CA PHE A 185 -3.61 -33.14 1.17
C PHE A 185 -3.09 -33.98 2.34
N THR A 186 -1.82 -33.83 2.72
CA THR A 186 -1.25 -34.60 3.83
C THR A 186 -1.90 -34.24 5.15
N SER A 187 -2.14 -32.94 5.41
CA SER A 187 -2.86 -32.47 6.59
C SER A 187 -4.29 -33.02 6.67
N GLY A 188 -4.98 -33.14 5.54
CA GLY A 188 -6.30 -33.76 5.44
C GLY A 188 -6.25 -35.27 5.71
N MET A 189 -5.31 -35.99 5.12
CA MET A 189 -5.13 -37.44 5.32
C MET A 189 -4.84 -37.79 6.78
N TYR A 190 -3.98 -37.01 7.46
CA TYR A 190 -3.75 -37.20 8.90
C TYR A 190 -5.03 -36.99 9.74
N LYS A 191 -5.92 -36.09 9.32
CA LYS A 191 -7.22 -35.90 9.98
C LYS A 191 -8.17 -37.05 9.73
N VAL A 192 -8.20 -37.62 8.52
CA VAL A 192 -9.00 -38.83 8.23
C VAL A 192 -8.65 -39.98 9.20
N MET A 193 -7.38 -40.09 9.58
CA MET A 193 -6.90 -41.12 10.53
C MET A 193 -7.20 -40.79 12.01
N GLY A 194 -7.55 -39.54 12.34
CA GLY A 194 -7.72 -39.08 13.72
C GLY A 194 -9.14 -39.25 14.25
N SER A 195 -9.30 -39.93 15.40
CA SER A 195 -10.61 -40.20 16.01
C SER A 195 -11.45 -38.95 16.26
N MET A 196 -10.86 -37.85 16.74
CA MET A 196 -11.59 -36.59 16.96
C MET A 196 -12.23 -36.04 15.69
N TRP A 197 -11.58 -36.22 14.53
CA TRP A 197 -12.13 -35.78 13.24
C TRP A 197 -13.19 -36.74 12.73
N GLN A 198 -13.00 -38.05 12.92
CA GLN A 198 -13.99 -39.08 12.59
C GLN A 198 -15.29 -38.95 13.40
N HIS A 199 -15.20 -38.43 14.62
CA HIS A 199 -16.37 -38.16 15.48
C HIS A 199 -16.92 -36.73 15.32
N GLY A 200 -16.33 -35.89 14.46
CA GLY A 200 -16.79 -34.51 14.24
C GLY A 200 -16.59 -33.57 15.44
N THR A 201 -15.70 -33.91 16.38
CA THR A 201 -15.44 -33.13 17.61
C THR A 201 -14.14 -32.34 17.56
N ALA A 202 -13.32 -32.50 16.50
CA ALA A 202 -11.99 -31.90 16.43
C ALA A 202 -11.97 -30.37 16.58
N ILE A 203 -12.91 -29.65 15.95
CA ILE A 203 -12.96 -28.19 16.04
C ILE A 203 -13.25 -27.71 17.45
N TYR A 204 -14.03 -28.46 18.23
CA TYR A 204 -14.30 -28.14 19.64
C TYR A 204 -13.02 -28.15 20.47
N TYR A 205 -12.16 -29.15 20.28
CA TYR A 205 -10.88 -29.23 21.00
C TYR A 205 -9.87 -28.22 20.46
N ALA A 206 -9.75 -28.10 19.13
CA ALA A 206 -8.75 -27.26 18.49
C ALA A 206 -8.90 -25.76 18.82
N THR A 207 -10.14 -25.29 18.99
CA THR A 207 -10.43 -23.88 19.31
C THR A 207 -10.37 -23.59 20.82
N ARG A 208 -10.19 -24.60 21.66
CA ARG A 208 -10.13 -24.50 23.14
C ARG A 208 -8.74 -24.76 23.71
N VAL A 209 -7.71 -24.66 22.88
CA VAL A 209 -6.32 -24.66 23.33
C VAL A 209 -6.03 -23.29 23.93
N ASN A 210 -5.67 -23.26 25.22
CA ASN A 210 -5.57 -22.01 25.99
C ASN A 210 -4.52 -21.04 25.43
N GLU A 211 -3.49 -21.57 24.77
CA GLU A 211 -2.42 -20.79 24.15
C GLU A 211 -2.83 -20.21 22.78
N PHE A 212 -3.87 -20.77 22.16
CA PHE A 212 -4.24 -20.55 20.76
C PHE A 212 -5.76 -20.34 20.62
N TYR A 213 -6.32 -19.38 21.35
CA TYR A 213 -7.71 -18.97 21.21
C TYR A 213 -7.88 -17.46 21.38
N TRP A 214 -8.93 -16.90 20.78
CA TRP A 214 -9.34 -15.52 21.02
C TRP A 214 -10.47 -15.47 22.06
N PRO A 215 -10.23 -14.88 23.25
CA PRO A 215 -11.25 -14.73 24.30
C PRO A 215 -12.50 -13.98 23.82
N GLY A 216 -13.69 -14.49 24.16
CA GLY A 216 -14.99 -13.88 23.82
C GLY A 216 -15.50 -14.11 22.40
N TYR A 217 -14.63 -14.48 21.44
CA TYR A 217 -15.02 -14.75 20.05
C TYR A 217 -15.00 -16.25 19.72
N SER A 218 -13.99 -16.98 20.18
CA SER A 218 -13.85 -18.41 19.89
C SER A 218 -15.00 -19.24 20.51
N GLU A 219 -15.55 -18.74 21.63
CA GLU A 219 -16.70 -19.33 22.32
C GLU A 219 -17.94 -19.48 21.45
N TRP A 220 -18.11 -18.62 20.44
CA TRP A 220 -19.22 -18.72 19.50
C TRP A 220 -19.18 -19.99 18.66
N ILE A 221 -17.99 -20.57 18.43
CA ILE A 221 -17.83 -21.80 17.65
C ILE A 221 -18.39 -22.99 18.42
N TRP A 222 -18.00 -23.17 19.67
CA TRP A 222 -18.40 -24.34 20.47
C TRP A 222 -19.71 -24.14 21.24
N LYS A 223 -20.35 -22.98 21.14
CA LYS A 223 -21.72 -22.78 21.63
C LYS A 223 -22.76 -23.54 20.79
N TYR A 224 -22.43 -23.82 19.53
CA TYR A 224 -23.34 -24.47 18.59
C TYR A 224 -22.75 -25.78 18.07
N ASP A 225 -23.21 -26.92 18.59
CA ASP A 225 -22.70 -28.26 18.24
C ASP A 225 -22.73 -28.52 16.73
N ILE A 226 -23.78 -28.06 16.05
CA ILE A 226 -23.91 -28.21 14.60
C ILE A 226 -22.77 -27.50 13.84
N VAL A 227 -22.32 -26.34 14.33
CA VAL A 227 -21.21 -25.58 13.71
C VAL A 227 -19.91 -26.35 13.89
N VAL A 228 -19.66 -26.89 15.08
CA VAL A 228 -18.48 -27.73 15.37
C VAL A 228 -18.41 -28.92 14.42
N VAL A 229 -19.51 -29.67 14.29
CA VAL A 229 -19.57 -30.87 13.46
C VAL A 229 -19.36 -30.53 11.99
N LEU A 230 -20.06 -29.51 11.48
CA LEU A 230 -19.95 -29.07 10.10
C LEU A 230 -18.52 -28.60 9.77
N LEU A 231 -17.91 -27.77 10.63
CA LEU A 231 -16.55 -27.29 10.40
C LEU A 231 -15.51 -28.42 10.49
N SER A 232 -15.71 -29.40 11.39
CA SER A 232 -14.82 -30.56 11.53
C SER A 232 -14.77 -31.37 10.23
N TYR A 233 -15.93 -31.76 9.70
CA TYR A 233 -15.98 -32.51 8.45
C TYR A 233 -15.62 -31.67 7.23
N ALA A 234 -16.10 -30.43 7.15
CA ALA A 234 -15.78 -29.53 6.03
C ALA A 234 -14.28 -29.33 5.88
N THR A 235 -13.55 -29.17 6.99
CA THR A 235 -12.08 -29.06 6.98
C THR A 235 -11.44 -30.31 6.37
N VAL A 236 -11.88 -31.52 6.74
CA VAL A 236 -11.31 -32.77 6.22
C VAL A 236 -11.60 -32.92 4.73
N PHE A 237 -12.87 -32.81 4.33
CA PHE A 237 -13.27 -32.94 2.93
C PHE A 237 -12.57 -31.91 2.05
N PHE A 238 -12.46 -30.67 2.52
CA PHE A 238 -11.77 -29.63 1.80
C PHE A 238 -10.28 -29.94 1.65
N GLN A 239 -9.58 -30.26 2.73
CA GLN A 239 -8.13 -30.48 2.71
C GLN A 239 -7.74 -31.68 1.83
N VAL A 240 -8.50 -32.77 1.89
CA VAL A 240 -8.28 -33.94 1.01
C VAL A 240 -8.67 -33.62 -0.44
N GLY A 241 -9.78 -32.91 -0.64
CA GLY A 241 -10.29 -32.54 -1.96
C GLY A 241 -9.46 -31.46 -2.68
N PHE A 242 -8.72 -30.64 -1.94
CA PHE A 242 -8.04 -29.44 -2.42
C PHE A 242 -7.22 -29.65 -3.72
N PRO A 243 -6.25 -30.58 -3.79
CA PRO A 243 -5.46 -30.77 -5.02
C PRO A 243 -6.32 -31.12 -6.23
N PHE A 244 -7.40 -31.89 -6.04
CA PHE A 244 -8.31 -32.29 -7.12
C PHE A 244 -9.21 -31.14 -7.57
N LEU A 245 -9.64 -30.28 -6.64
CA LEU A 245 -10.42 -29.08 -6.96
C LEU A 245 -9.61 -28.09 -7.81
N LEU A 246 -8.28 -28.05 -7.67
CA LEU A 246 -7.42 -27.17 -8.47
C LEU A 246 -7.31 -27.62 -9.95
N LEU A 247 -7.55 -28.90 -10.26
CA LEU A 247 -7.43 -29.43 -11.62
C LEU A 247 -8.52 -28.90 -12.56
N ASN A 248 -9.68 -28.53 -12.02
CA ASN A 248 -10.79 -27.98 -12.80
C ASN A 248 -10.81 -26.45 -12.72
N ARG A 249 -10.92 -25.82 -13.90
CA ARG A 249 -10.83 -24.37 -14.09
C ARG A 249 -11.87 -23.55 -13.34
N TYR A 250 -12.99 -24.14 -12.91
CA TYR A 250 -14.06 -23.47 -12.17
C TYR A 250 -13.96 -23.75 -10.68
N THR A 251 -13.78 -25.01 -10.29
CA THR A 251 -13.67 -25.41 -8.88
C THR A 251 -12.43 -24.83 -8.22
N LYS A 252 -11.37 -24.52 -8.99
CA LYS A 252 -10.18 -23.81 -8.51
C LYS A 252 -10.53 -22.53 -7.75
N TYR A 253 -11.47 -21.72 -8.24
CA TYR A 253 -11.83 -20.46 -7.57
C TYR A 253 -12.53 -20.71 -6.23
N ALA A 254 -13.41 -21.70 -6.18
CA ALA A 254 -14.04 -22.12 -4.93
C ALA A 254 -12.99 -22.65 -3.94
N ALA A 255 -12.00 -23.41 -4.43
CA ALA A 255 -10.92 -23.92 -3.60
C ALA A 255 -10.06 -22.82 -2.99
N VAL A 256 -9.60 -21.86 -3.80
CA VAL A 256 -8.81 -20.71 -3.31
C VAL A 256 -9.64 -19.83 -2.36
N CYS A 257 -10.92 -19.60 -2.67
CA CYS A 257 -11.82 -18.82 -1.82
C CYS A 257 -11.98 -19.48 -0.44
N PHE A 258 -12.29 -20.78 -0.41
CA PHE A 258 -12.45 -21.53 0.83
C PHE A 258 -11.13 -21.60 1.62
N ALA A 259 -10.00 -21.82 0.96
CA ALA A 259 -8.67 -21.80 1.58
C ALA A 259 -8.42 -20.49 2.33
N VAL A 260 -8.65 -19.35 1.67
CA VAL A 260 -8.50 -18.03 2.29
C VAL A 260 -9.42 -17.84 3.48
N PHE A 261 -10.71 -18.19 3.36
CA PHE A 261 -11.66 -18.08 4.48
C PHE A 261 -11.32 -19.02 5.64
N MET A 262 -10.87 -20.24 5.35
CA MET A 262 -10.43 -21.20 6.37
C MET A 262 -9.23 -20.65 7.13
N HIS A 263 -8.24 -20.07 6.44
CA HIS A 263 -7.07 -19.48 7.09
C HIS A 263 -7.38 -18.18 7.84
N ILE A 264 -8.28 -17.34 7.35
CA ILE A 264 -8.81 -16.22 8.14
C ILE A 264 -9.48 -16.75 9.42
N GLY A 265 -10.28 -17.81 9.33
CA GLY A 265 -10.88 -18.47 10.49
C GLY A 265 -9.82 -18.98 11.49
N ILE A 266 -8.77 -19.65 11.01
CA ILE A 266 -7.66 -20.12 11.86
C ILE A 266 -6.93 -18.93 12.53
N ALA A 267 -6.70 -17.84 11.80
CA ALA A 267 -6.04 -16.64 12.37
C ALA A 267 -6.87 -16.02 13.50
N LEU A 268 -8.19 -15.90 13.29
CA LEU A 268 -9.09 -15.25 14.23
C LEU A 268 -9.42 -16.16 15.42
N PHE A 269 -9.77 -17.42 15.20
CA PHE A 269 -10.29 -18.29 16.26
C PHE A 269 -9.23 -19.17 16.92
N MET A 270 -8.07 -19.33 16.28
CA MET A 270 -6.96 -20.13 16.84
C MET A 270 -5.70 -19.30 17.10
N GLY A 271 -5.73 -17.97 16.92
CA GLY A 271 -4.58 -17.09 17.18
C GLY A 271 -3.35 -17.33 16.29
N LEU A 272 -3.44 -18.19 15.27
CA LEU A 272 -2.34 -18.57 14.38
C LEU A 272 -2.18 -17.59 13.20
N ILE A 273 -1.97 -16.32 13.52
CA ILE A 273 -1.95 -15.21 12.54
C ILE A 273 -0.84 -15.39 11.50
N GLU A 274 0.38 -15.69 11.94
CA GLU A 274 1.54 -15.82 11.04
C GLU A 274 1.38 -17.02 10.09
N PHE A 275 0.98 -18.18 10.61
CA PHE A 275 0.69 -19.36 9.80
C PHE A 275 -0.33 -19.05 8.70
N SER A 276 -1.46 -18.45 9.09
CA SER A 276 -2.51 -18.11 8.14
C SER A 276 -2.08 -17.06 7.12
N TRP A 277 -1.28 -16.07 7.53
CA TRP A 277 -0.71 -15.08 6.62
C TRP A 277 0.12 -15.74 5.52
N VAL A 278 1.06 -16.61 5.91
CA VAL A 278 1.95 -17.29 4.97
C VAL A 278 1.16 -18.18 4.02
N MET A 279 0.19 -18.93 4.53
CA MET A 279 -0.65 -19.81 3.70
C MET A 279 -1.47 -19.01 2.67
N ILE A 280 -2.18 -17.96 3.11
CA ILE A 280 -2.93 -17.07 2.21
C ILE A 280 -2.01 -16.45 1.17
N GLY A 281 -0.82 -16.01 1.58
CA GLY A 281 0.21 -15.47 0.70
C GLY A 281 0.65 -16.47 -0.36
N SER A 282 0.89 -17.72 0.03
CA SER A 282 1.29 -18.82 -0.85
C SER A 282 0.20 -19.15 -1.88
N GLU A 283 -1.07 -19.15 -1.46
CA GLU A 283 -2.23 -19.47 -2.28
C GLU A 283 -2.46 -18.49 -3.43
N MET A 284 -1.91 -17.27 -3.34
CA MET A 284 -1.94 -16.29 -4.43
C MET A 284 -1.27 -16.83 -5.71
N ILE A 285 -0.36 -17.81 -5.58
CA ILE A 285 0.28 -18.43 -6.74
C ILE A 285 -0.69 -19.28 -7.60
N LEU A 286 -1.84 -19.70 -7.04
CA LEU A 286 -2.81 -20.59 -7.69
C LEU A 286 -3.68 -19.87 -8.74
N LEU A 287 -3.69 -18.53 -8.71
CA LEU A 287 -4.44 -17.70 -9.66
C LEU A 287 -3.55 -17.25 -10.82
N THR A 288 -4.13 -17.26 -12.02
CA THR A 288 -3.39 -16.85 -13.23
C THR A 288 -3.30 -15.34 -13.37
N ASP A 289 -2.32 -14.87 -14.15
CA ASP A 289 -2.22 -13.44 -14.49
C ASP A 289 -3.52 -12.91 -15.15
N ARG A 290 -4.26 -13.78 -15.85
CA ARG A 290 -5.58 -13.44 -16.42
C ARG A 290 -6.63 -13.24 -15.34
N ASP A 291 -6.62 -14.10 -14.32
CA ASP A 291 -7.56 -14.03 -13.20
C ASP A 291 -7.35 -12.71 -12.44
N TYR A 292 -6.10 -12.35 -12.15
CA TYR A 292 -5.77 -11.08 -11.51
C TYR A 292 -6.16 -9.85 -12.34
N ARG A 293 -5.97 -9.89 -13.67
CA ARG A 293 -6.42 -8.79 -14.53
C ARG A 293 -7.94 -8.63 -14.54
N ARG A 294 -8.70 -9.73 -14.52
CA ARG A 294 -10.16 -9.69 -14.39
C ARG A 294 -10.59 -9.10 -13.06
N ILE A 295 -9.95 -9.50 -11.96
CA ILE A 295 -10.18 -8.91 -10.65
C ILE A 295 -9.88 -7.41 -10.66
N GLY A 296 -8.75 -7.01 -11.24
CA GLY A 296 -8.38 -5.59 -11.37
C GLY A 296 -9.41 -4.77 -12.15
N LEU A 297 -9.90 -5.29 -13.28
CA LEU A 297 -10.95 -4.64 -14.07
C LEU A 297 -12.29 -4.56 -13.32
N ALA A 298 -12.66 -5.59 -12.57
CA ALA A 298 -13.86 -5.59 -11.74
C ALA A 298 -13.76 -4.54 -10.62
N ILE A 299 -12.61 -4.45 -9.94
CA ILE A 299 -12.35 -3.45 -8.90
C ILE A 299 -12.46 -2.03 -9.48
N THR A 300 -11.83 -1.76 -10.63
CA THR A 300 -11.93 -0.44 -11.27
C THR A 300 -13.35 -0.13 -11.69
N TRP A 301 -14.07 -1.11 -12.23
CA TRP A 301 -15.47 -0.93 -12.62
C TRP A 301 -16.37 -0.63 -11.43
N VAL A 302 -16.26 -1.37 -10.33
CA VAL A 302 -17.01 -1.09 -9.08
C VAL A 302 -16.65 0.30 -8.55
N GLY A 303 -15.36 0.64 -8.52
CA GLY A 303 -14.89 1.97 -8.11
C GLY A 303 -15.48 3.09 -8.95
N ASP A 304 -15.53 2.92 -10.28
CA ASP A 304 -16.15 3.88 -11.19
C ASP A 304 -17.67 3.99 -10.98
N GLN A 305 -18.38 2.88 -10.76
CA GLN A 305 -19.81 2.91 -10.45
C GLN A 305 -20.08 3.62 -9.12
N MET A 306 -19.28 3.35 -8.08
CA MET A 306 -19.37 4.05 -6.80
C MET A 306 -19.07 5.53 -6.95
N ARG A 307 -18.06 5.90 -7.75
CA ARG A 307 -17.73 7.30 -8.04
C ARG A 307 -18.88 8.01 -8.76
N ILE A 308 -19.46 7.41 -9.79
CA ILE A 308 -20.61 7.97 -10.52
C ILE A 308 -21.82 8.11 -9.59
N GLY A 309 -22.10 7.10 -8.77
CA GLY A 309 -23.17 7.14 -7.77
C GLY A 309 -22.97 8.27 -6.76
N TRP A 310 -21.73 8.44 -6.28
CA TRP A 310 -21.35 9.52 -5.39
C TRP A 310 -21.51 10.89 -6.05
N GLU A 311 -20.99 11.09 -7.27
CA GLU A 311 -21.11 12.34 -8.03
C GLU A 311 -22.58 12.72 -8.26
N LYS A 312 -23.44 11.76 -8.62
CA LYS A 312 -24.89 11.99 -8.76
C LYS A 312 -25.53 12.39 -7.43
N LEU A 313 -25.19 11.70 -6.34
CA LEU A 313 -25.71 12.01 -5.01
C LEU A 313 -25.29 13.41 -4.56
N THR A 314 -24.02 13.76 -4.70
CA THR A 314 -23.51 15.06 -4.25
C THR A 314 -24.01 16.20 -5.12
N GLN A 315 -24.16 15.99 -6.44
CA GLN A 315 -24.82 16.95 -7.32
C GLN A 315 -26.30 17.16 -6.93
N TRP A 316 -27.04 16.08 -6.71
CA TRP A 316 -28.44 16.15 -6.27
C TRP A 316 -28.61 16.87 -4.92
N ILE A 317 -27.68 16.65 -3.97
CA ILE A 317 -27.64 17.41 -2.71
C ILE A 317 -27.37 18.89 -2.99
N GLY A 318 -26.40 19.18 -3.85
CA GLY A 318 -26.02 20.54 -4.25
C GLY A 318 -27.15 21.33 -4.90
N GLU A 319 -27.99 20.66 -5.70
CA GLU A 319 -29.16 21.26 -6.37
C GLU A 319 -30.31 21.62 -5.43
N ARG A 320 -30.33 21.09 -4.19
CA ARG A 320 -31.39 21.45 -3.23
C ARG A 320 -31.32 22.92 -2.82
N ASN A 321 -32.49 23.53 -2.62
CA ASN A 321 -32.64 24.95 -2.25
C ASN A 321 -31.78 25.38 -1.06
N TRP A 322 -31.66 24.54 -0.03
CA TRP A 322 -30.84 24.85 1.14
C TRP A 322 -29.34 24.88 0.81
N ALA A 323 -28.86 24.01 -0.09
CA ALA A 323 -27.46 23.97 -0.51
C ALA A 323 -27.13 25.14 -1.45
N GLN A 324 -28.05 25.46 -2.37
CA GLN A 324 -27.92 26.62 -3.28
C GLN A 324 -27.76 27.95 -2.53
N ARG A 325 -28.41 28.13 -1.37
CA ARG A 325 -28.23 29.32 -0.49
C ARG A 325 -26.80 29.50 0.02
N HIS A 326 -26.00 28.44 -0.02
CA HIS A 326 -24.63 28.43 0.47
C HIS A 326 -23.59 28.56 -0.65
N ARG A 327 -24.01 28.80 -1.89
CA ARG A 327 -23.10 29.01 -3.03
C ARG A 327 -22.16 30.19 -2.79
N VAL A 328 -20.92 30.04 -3.27
CA VAL A 328 -19.88 31.07 -3.18
C VAL A 328 -19.31 31.29 -4.58
N ILE A 329 -19.27 32.55 -5.00
CA ILE A 329 -18.54 32.97 -6.19
C ILE A 329 -17.13 33.36 -5.75
N VAL A 330 -16.11 32.78 -6.37
CA VAL A 330 -14.69 33.02 -6.09
C VAL A 330 -14.05 33.65 -7.31
N PHE A 331 -13.50 34.85 -7.12
CA PHE A 331 -12.77 35.60 -8.13
C PHE A 331 -11.28 35.33 -7.99
N TYR A 332 -10.65 34.88 -9.09
CA TYR A 332 -9.25 34.51 -9.12
C TYR A 332 -8.54 35.14 -10.32
N ASP A 333 -7.21 35.18 -10.26
CA ASP A 333 -6.38 35.67 -11.36
C ASP A 333 -6.12 34.57 -12.39
N GLY A 334 -6.72 34.71 -13.58
CA GLY A 334 -6.54 33.78 -14.70
C GLY A 334 -5.12 33.77 -15.27
N TRP A 335 -4.31 34.79 -15.02
CA TRP A 335 -2.91 34.88 -15.49
C TRP A 335 -1.90 34.29 -14.50
N CYS A 336 -2.32 33.88 -13.31
CA CYS A 336 -1.44 33.28 -12.30
C CYS A 336 -1.51 31.74 -12.36
N PRO A 337 -0.42 31.02 -12.71
CA PRO A 337 -0.42 29.55 -12.76
C PRO A 337 -0.77 28.90 -11.43
N PHE A 338 -0.27 29.44 -10.31
CA PHE A 338 -0.58 28.97 -8.97
C PHE A 338 -2.07 29.12 -8.64
N CYS A 339 -2.70 30.25 -9.02
CA CYS A 339 -4.13 30.46 -8.80
C CYS A 339 -4.97 29.50 -9.65
N ARG A 340 -4.61 29.28 -10.92
CA ARG A 340 -5.29 28.31 -11.79
C ARG A 340 -5.22 26.89 -11.25
N GLN A 341 -4.04 26.44 -10.84
CA GLN A 341 -3.87 25.11 -10.24
C GLN A 341 -4.66 24.96 -8.92
N SER A 342 -4.71 26.03 -8.11
CA SER A 342 -5.49 26.06 -6.88
C SER A 342 -7.00 25.95 -7.17
N VAL A 343 -7.50 26.65 -8.19
CA VAL A 343 -8.89 26.57 -8.65
C VAL A 343 -9.22 25.18 -9.22
N GLU A 344 -8.35 24.61 -10.05
CA GLU A 344 -8.54 23.24 -10.55
C GLU A 344 -8.60 22.21 -9.43
N THR A 345 -7.76 22.37 -8.42
CA THR A 345 -7.76 21.51 -7.23
C THR A 345 -9.06 21.70 -6.46
N ALA A 346 -9.48 22.94 -6.21
CA ALA A 346 -10.73 23.24 -5.51
C ALA A 346 -11.97 22.72 -6.28
N ARG A 347 -12.00 22.80 -7.62
CA ARG A 347 -13.05 22.20 -8.45
C ARG A 347 -13.16 20.70 -8.28
N LYS A 348 -12.03 19.98 -8.19
CA LYS A 348 -12.01 18.52 -7.93
C LYS A 348 -12.55 18.17 -6.53
N LEU A 349 -12.42 19.09 -5.59
CA LEU A 349 -12.87 18.91 -4.19
C LEU A 349 -14.29 19.44 -3.95
N ASP A 350 -14.87 20.17 -4.90
CA ASP A 350 -16.22 20.76 -4.80
C ASP A 350 -17.30 19.70 -5.07
N TRP A 351 -17.44 18.76 -4.14
CA TRP A 351 -18.37 17.64 -4.25
C TRP A 351 -19.81 18.10 -4.49
N PHE A 352 -20.22 19.22 -3.91
CA PHE A 352 -21.60 19.73 -3.96
C PHE A 352 -21.83 20.80 -5.03
N SER A 353 -20.86 21.10 -5.89
CA SER A 353 -20.96 22.16 -6.92
C SER A 353 -21.42 23.51 -6.35
N LEU A 354 -20.87 23.87 -5.18
CA LEU A 354 -21.19 25.09 -4.44
C LEU A 354 -20.25 26.25 -4.76
N LEU A 355 -19.15 26.01 -5.47
CA LEU A 355 -18.18 27.04 -5.84
C LEU A 355 -18.31 27.39 -7.31
N THR A 356 -18.46 28.69 -7.59
CA THR A 356 -18.41 29.24 -8.95
C THR A 356 -17.13 30.05 -9.08
N PHE A 357 -16.23 29.64 -9.98
CA PHE A 357 -14.95 30.32 -10.18
C PHE A 357 -15.01 31.23 -11.39
N VAL A 358 -14.75 32.52 -11.20
CA VAL A 358 -14.77 33.54 -12.26
C VAL A 358 -13.40 34.20 -12.33
N SER A 359 -12.81 34.27 -13.53
CA SER A 359 -11.58 35.02 -13.74
C SER A 359 -11.91 36.51 -13.85
N PHE A 360 -11.28 37.36 -13.04
CA PHE A 360 -11.49 38.81 -13.18
C PHE A 360 -10.85 39.40 -14.45
N ARG A 361 -10.05 38.61 -15.18
CA ARG A 361 -9.45 38.97 -16.47
C ARG A 361 -10.44 38.83 -17.64
N GLU A 362 -11.62 38.23 -17.42
CA GLU A 362 -12.67 38.14 -18.44
C GLU A 362 -13.36 39.51 -18.66
N PRO A 363 -13.66 39.89 -19.91
CA PRO A 363 -14.28 41.19 -20.21
C PRO A 363 -15.60 41.40 -19.46
N GLY A 364 -15.78 42.58 -18.85
CA GLY A 364 -17.02 42.99 -18.18
C GLY A 364 -17.25 42.39 -16.78
N VAL A 365 -16.38 41.52 -16.25
CA VAL A 365 -16.55 40.94 -14.90
C VAL A 365 -16.40 41.99 -13.79
N ILE A 366 -15.39 42.86 -13.92
CA ILE A 366 -15.10 43.91 -12.93
C ILE A 366 -16.29 44.88 -12.81
N GLU A 367 -16.83 45.31 -13.94
CA GLU A 367 -17.98 46.23 -14.04
C GLU A 367 -19.28 45.56 -13.54
N ARG A 368 -19.52 44.31 -13.94
CA ARG A 368 -20.74 43.57 -13.58
C ARG A 368 -20.89 43.36 -12.07
N TYR A 369 -19.77 43.16 -11.36
CA TYR A 369 -19.77 42.90 -9.91
C TYR A 369 -19.35 44.12 -9.08
N GLY A 370 -19.09 45.28 -9.70
CA GLY A 370 -18.65 46.49 -8.99
C GLY A 370 -17.32 46.31 -8.24
N LEU A 371 -16.42 45.47 -8.77
CA LEU A 371 -15.13 45.18 -8.16
C LEU A 371 -14.12 46.29 -8.49
N SER A 372 -13.24 46.65 -7.55
CA SER A 372 -12.12 47.55 -7.86
C SER A 372 -10.95 46.73 -8.43
N ALA A 373 -10.52 47.05 -9.65
CA ALA A 373 -9.43 46.35 -10.34
C ALA A 373 -8.15 46.20 -9.47
N GLU A 374 -7.76 47.27 -8.76
CA GLU A 374 -6.55 47.28 -7.93
C GLU A 374 -6.61 46.29 -6.75
N LYS A 375 -7.80 46.09 -6.14
CA LYS A 375 -7.93 45.16 -4.99
C LYS A 375 -7.94 43.70 -5.43
N VAL A 376 -8.64 43.37 -6.52
CA VAL A 376 -8.70 41.99 -7.03
C VAL A 376 -7.36 41.52 -7.60
N GLU A 377 -6.52 42.46 -8.07
CA GLU A 377 -5.14 42.17 -8.45
C GLU A 377 -4.21 41.93 -7.27
N LYS A 378 -4.54 42.40 -6.06
CA LYS A 378 -3.74 42.17 -4.84
C LYS A 378 -4.17 40.89 -4.12
N ARG A 379 -5.47 40.60 -4.03
CA ARG A 379 -6.01 39.48 -3.23
C ARG A 379 -7.14 38.73 -3.91
N LEU A 380 -7.29 37.46 -3.56
CA LEU A 380 -8.45 36.64 -3.93
C LEU A 380 -9.69 37.19 -3.24
N HIS A 381 -10.79 37.28 -3.99
CA HIS A 381 -12.08 37.75 -3.48
C HIS A 381 -13.12 36.65 -3.60
N SER A 382 -14.05 36.59 -2.66
CA SER A 382 -15.22 35.72 -2.75
C SER A 382 -16.47 36.38 -2.19
N THR A 383 -17.63 35.95 -2.68
CA THR A 383 -18.94 36.49 -2.28
C THR A 383 -20.01 35.39 -2.28
N VAL A 384 -21.03 35.56 -1.44
CA VAL A 384 -22.20 34.65 -1.38
C VAL A 384 -23.43 35.31 -2.02
N ASP A 385 -23.54 36.63 -1.94
CA ASP A 385 -24.71 37.42 -2.34
C ASP A 385 -24.45 38.35 -3.53
N GLY A 386 -23.20 38.43 -4.01
CA GLY A 386 -22.79 39.32 -5.08
C GLY A 386 -22.66 40.79 -4.66
N ARG A 387 -22.81 41.10 -3.37
CA ARG A 387 -22.77 42.48 -2.84
C ARG A 387 -21.68 42.65 -1.77
N HIS A 388 -21.51 41.68 -0.89
CA HIS A 388 -20.48 41.68 0.14
C HIS A 388 -19.33 40.77 -0.28
N PHE A 389 -18.12 41.33 -0.32
CA PHE A 389 -16.92 40.63 -0.73
C PHE A 389 -16.01 40.37 0.47
N ARG A 390 -15.44 39.16 0.53
CA ARG A 390 -14.37 38.79 1.46
C ARG A 390 -13.07 38.65 0.69
N ASP A 391 -12.01 39.28 1.16
CA ASP A 391 -10.69 39.22 0.55
C ASP A 391 -9.70 38.35 1.34
N GLY A 392 -8.61 37.95 0.69
CA GLY A 392 -7.47 37.35 1.37
C GLY A 392 -7.79 36.02 2.06
N ILE A 393 -7.37 35.88 3.33
CA ILE A 393 -7.61 34.67 4.11
C ILE A 393 -9.10 34.42 4.37
N ASP A 394 -9.90 35.48 4.46
CA ASP A 394 -11.35 35.38 4.67
C ASP A 394 -12.06 34.79 3.46
N GLY A 395 -11.56 35.07 2.24
CA GLY A 395 -12.04 34.42 1.02
C GLY A 395 -11.65 32.94 0.95
N ILE A 396 -10.42 32.60 1.39
CA ILE A 396 -9.96 31.20 1.45
C ILE A 396 -10.75 30.39 2.48
N ILE A 397 -11.05 30.95 3.65
CA ILE A 397 -11.90 30.31 4.67
C ILE A 397 -13.32 30.11 4.12
N GLN A 398 -13.88 31.12 3.44
CA GLN A 398 -15.21 31.02 2.84
C GLN A 398 -15.27 29.92 1.77
N MET A 399 -14.28 29.86 0.87
CA MET A 399 -14.14 28.78 -0.11
C MET A 399 -13.99 27.41 0.57
N SER A 400 -13.06 27.29 1.51
CA SER A 400 -12.73 26.02 2.18
C SER A 400 -13.88 25.47 3.01
N SER A 401 -14.74 26.33 3.57
CA SER A 401 -15.94 25.89 4.28
C SER A 401 -16.98 25.20 3.39
N ARG A 402 -16.84 25.28 2.06
CA ARG A 402 -17.69 24.56 1.09
C ARG A 402 -17.06 23.27 0.56
N LEU A 403 -15.84 22.98 0.97
CA LEU A 403 -15.07 21.81 0.55
C LEU A 403 -14.97 20.83 1.72
N PRO A 404 -15.76 19.74 1.76
CA PRO A 404 -15.82 18.84 2.92
C PRO A 404 -14.47 18.28 3.35
N LEU A 405 -13.60 17.98 2.38
CA LEU A 405 -12.25 17.47 2.64
C LEU A 405 -11.35 18.50 3.37
N LEU A 406 -11.65 19.80 3.25
CA LEU A 406 -10.91 20.86 3.92
C LEU A 406 -11.53 21.29 5.26
N TRP A 407 -12.70 20.75 5.65
CA TRP A 407 -13.35 21.10 6.91
C TRP A 407 -12.47 20.94 8.16
N PRO A 408 -11.63 19.88 8.29
CA PRO A 408 -10.72 19.79 9.44
C PRO A 408 -9.73 20.96 9.55
N LEU A 409 -9.41 21.62 8.43
CA LEU A 409 -8.48 22.76 8.38
C LEU A 409 -9.19 24.11 8.60
N VAL A 410 -10.51 24.17 8.44
CA VAL A 410 -11.27 25.44 8.58
C VAL A 410 -11.16 26.03 10.00
N PRO A 411 -11.32 25.27 11.10
CA PRO A 411 -11.10 25.80 12.45
C PRO A 411 -9.68 26.33 12.65
N LEU A 412 -8.67 25.62 12.11
CA LEU A 412 -7.27 26.06 12.19
C LEU A 412 -7.05 27.38 11.46
N MET A 413 -7.59 27.53 10.25
CA MET A 413 -7.50 28.79 9.48
C MET A 413 -8.25 29.93 10.19
N TRP A 414 -9.39 29.65 10.81
CA TRP A 414 -10.13 30.64 11.60
C TRP A 414 -9.35 31.09 12.83
N ILE A 415 -8.71 30.17 13.57
CA ILE A 415 -7.83 30.50 14.70
C ILE A 415 -6.63 31.32 14.21
N ALA A 416 -5.97 30.88 13.14
CA ALA A 416 -4.83 31.57 12.54
C ALA A 416 -5.18 33.01 12.11
N ARG A 417 -6.39 33.21 11.58
CA ARG A 417 -6.94 34.55 11.30
C ARG A 417 -7.11 35.37 12.58
N ARG A 418 -7.70 34.80 13.64
CA ARG A 418 -7.96 35.51 14.91
C ARG A 418 -6.68 35.99 15.61
N ILE A 419 -5.59 35.23 15.50
CA ILE A 419 -4.27 35.60 16.05
C ILE A 419 -3.43 36.49 15.10
N GLY A 420 -3.99 36.92 13.96
CA GLY A 420 -3.33 37.80 12.99
C GLY A 420 -2.25 37.14 12.13
N MET A 421 -1.97 35.85 12.32
CA MET A 421 -0.97 35.10 11.55
C MET A 421 -1.48 34.72 10.15
N GLY A 422 -2.77 34.39 10.02
CA GLY A 422 -3.36 33.90 8.77
C GLY A 422 -3.29 34.89 7.62
N GLN A 423 -3.51 36.18 7.90
CA GLN A 423 -3.40 37.23 6.87
C GLN A 423 -1.94 37.47 6.44
N LYS A 424 -0.99 37.42 7.38
CA LYS A 424 0.46 37.55 7.09
C LYS A 424 0.96 36.42 6.19
N VAL A 425 0.57 35.18 6.51
CA VAL A 425 0.91 34.01 5.69
C VAL A 425 0.28 34.11 4.30
N TYR A 426 -0.98 34.55 4.23
CA TYR A 426 -1.65 34.78 2.95
C TYR A 426 -0.90 35.82 2.09
N ASP A 427 -0.59 36.99 2.65
CA ASP A 427 0.09 38.08 1.92
C ASP A 427 1.52 37.69 1.50
N PHE A 428 2.21 36.88 2.31
CA PHE A 428 3.50 36.28 1.93
C PHE A 428 3.39 35.36 0.71
N ILE A 429 2.35 34.53 0.64
CA ILE A 429 2.12 33.65 -0.53
C ILE A 429 1.69 34.49 -1.74
N ALA A 430 0.79 35.47 -1.54
CA ALA A 430 0.27 36.32 -2.60
C ALA A 430 1.36 37.19 -3.25
N SER A 431 2.29 37.73 -2.45
CA SER A 431 3.41 38.55 -2.96
C SER A 431 4.47 37.77 -3.73
N ARG A 432 4.51 36.44 -3.59
CA ARG A 432 5.45 35.55 -4.28
C ARG A 432 4.86 34.86 -5.52
N ARG A 433 3.61 35.16 -5.88
CA ARG A 433 2.98 34.56 -7.05
C ARG A 433 3.48 35.21 -8.34
N THR A 434 3.78 34.39 -9.34
CA THR A 434 4.16 34.87 -10.67
C THR A 434 2.90 35.08 -11.51
N VAL A 435 2.74 36.27 -12.08
CA VAL A 435 1.66 36.60 -13.02
C VAL A 435 2.26 36.59 -14.42
N ILE A 436 1.71 35.75 -15.30
CA ILE A 436 2.16 35.62 -16.69
C ILE A 436 0.98 36.04 -17.57
N PRO A 437 1.03 37.22 -18.22
CA PRO A 437 -0.04 37.67 -19.10
C PRO A 437 -0.28 36.64 -20.21
N ALA A 438 -1.44 35.99 -20.21
CA ALA A 438 -1.83 35.11 -21.30
C ALA A 438 -2.48 35.96 -22.39
N GLY A 439 -1.82 36.09 -23.54
CA GLY A 439 -2.36 36.74 -24.74
C GLY A 439 -1.69 38.04 -25.20
N GLY A 440 -0.52 38.40 -24.67
CA GLY A 440 0.24 39.59 -25.10
C GLY A 440 1.71 39.29 -25.44
N CYS A 441 2.02 38.08 -25.92
CA CYS A 441 3.36 37.75 -26.39
C CYS A 441 3.38 37.73 -27.91
N ASP A 442 3.76 38.86 -28.52
CA ASP A 442 4.33 38.85 -29.86
C ASP A 442 5.80 38.42 -29.71
N ASP A 443 6.09 37.14 -29.94
CA ASP A 443 7.39 36.45 -30.17
C ASP A 443 8.71 36.91 -29.47
N ALA A 444 8.70 37.84 -28.53
CA ALA A 444 9.87 38.33 -27.80
C ALA A 444 9.43 38.90 -26.44
N CYS A 445 9.51 38.08 -25.38
CA CYS A 445 9.27 38.53 -24.01
C CYS A 445 10.60 38.52 -23.24
N PRO A 446 11.32 39.66 -23.15
CA PRO A 446 12.53 39.73 -22.35
C PRO A 446 12.13 39.83 -20.87
N VAL A 447 12.38 38.77 -20.11
CA VAL A 447 12.31 38.81 -18.64
C VAL A 447 13.51 39.63 -18.16
N ASN A 448 13.31 40.91 -17.82
CA ASN A 448 14.36 41.72 -17.22
C ASN A 448 14.28 41.64 -15.68
N PRO A 449 15.26 41.02 -14.99
CA PRO A 449 15.24 40.87 -13.54
C PRO A 449 15.96 42.04 -12.88
N ALA A 450 15.43 43.26 -13.00
CA ALA A 450 15.94 44.40 -12.22
C ALA A 450 14.93 45.55 -12.23
N GLU A 451 14.06 45.58 -11.23
CA GLU A 451 13.49 46.81 -10.65
C GLU A 451 12.77 46.45 -9.34
N LYS A 452 13.59 46.07 -8.36
CA LYS A 452 13.27 46.25 -6.95
C LYS A 452 14.23 47.32 -6.45
N GLU A 453 13.68 48.26 -5.71
CA GLU A 453 14.33 49.39 -5.01
C GLU A 453 14.57 50.64 -5.86
N THR A 454 13.66 51.60 -5.71
CA THR A 454 13.97 52.95 -5.20
C THR A 454 12.67 53.68 -4.89
N ALA A 455 12.24 53.61 -3.63
CA ALA A 455 11.26 54.54 -3.07
C ALA A 455 11.37 54.56 -1.54
N SER A 456 12.44 55.15 -1.01
CA SER A 456 12.43 55.91 0.25
C SER A 456 13.84 56.37 0.59
N THR A 457 14.11 57.67 0.53
CA THR A 457 14.64 58.46 1.65
C THR A 457 14.62 59.91 1.23
N SER A 458 13.79 60.68 1.93
CA SER A 458 13.77 62.12 2.01
C SER A 458 14.96 62.65 2.81
N GLU A 459 15.34 63.89 2.47
CA GLU A 459 15.94 64.92 3.34
C GLU A 459 17.34 64.71 3.94
N GLU A 460 18.30 65.53 3.48
CA GLU A 460 19.06 66.39 4.39
C GLU A 460 19.62 67.62 3.63
N GLU A 461 19.26 68.80 4.13
CA GLU A 461 19.84 70.10 3.79
C GLU A 461 21.31 70.17 4.23
N ASN A 462 22.18 70.81 3.44
CA ASN A 462 22.95 71.97 3.91
C ASN A 462 23.59 72.75 2.74
N PRO A 463 23.57 74.10 2.74
CA PRO A 463 24.16 74.93 1.70
C PRO A 463 25.57 75.42 2.08
N GLY A 464 26.41 75.74 1.09
CA GLY A 464 27.53 76.66 1.31
C GLY A 464 28.86 76.35 0.61
N LYS A 465 29.15 77.19 -0.39
CA LYS A 465 30.42 77.90 -0.68
C LYS A 465 31.77 77.16 -0.67
N ALA A 466 32.47 77.42 -1.78
CA ALA A 466 33.92 77.43 -2.04
C ALA A 466 34.60 76.08 -2.28
#